data_AF-A0A257JGX2-F1
#
_entry.id   AF-A0A257JGX2-F1
#
_cell.length_a   1.000
_cell.length_b   1.000
_cell.length_c   1.000
_cell.angle_alpha   90.00
_cell.angle_beta   90.00
_cell.angle_gamma   90.00
#
_symmetry.space_group_name_H-M   'P 1'
#
loop_
_entity.id
_entity.type
_entity.pdbx_description
1 polymer ?
#
loop_
_entity_poly.entity_id
_entity_poly.type
_entity_poly.pdbx_seq_one_letter_code
_entity_poly.pdbx_strand_id
1 'polypeptide(L)'
;MAPVTLEMVAQASGVSPSTMSRRVDGLIVLAGRLPNAALQAYAKVVPMVVVGRELSGPGLFSLGFDNRTGAHLATRHLTEAGHRRIAFISGEPNHADALDRLAGYQQALDEAGIAHDP
;
A
#
# COMPACT_ATOMS: atom_id res chain seq x y z
N MET A 1 -2.57 -26.48 -7.42
CA MET A 1 -2.15 -25.33 -6.58
C MET A 1 -2.37 -25.74 -5.13
N ALA A 2 -1.33 -25.84 -4.31
CA ALA A 2 -1.48 -26.26 -2.91
C ALA A 2 -2.26 -25.21 -2.11
N PRO A 3 -3.12 -25.60 -1.15
CA PRO A 3 -3.88 -24.64 -0.35
C PRO A 3 -2.93 -23.79 0.50
N VAL A 4 -3.17 -22.47 0.56
CA VAL A 4 -2.42 -21.56 1.42
C VAL A 4 -2.82 -21.86 2.87
N THR A 5 -1.87 -22.29 3.71
CA THR A 5 -2.13 -22.71 5.10
C THR A 5 -1.98 -21.55 6.06
N LEU A 6 -2.72 -21.56 7.17
CA LEU A 6 -2.61 -20.58 8.26
C LEU A 6 -1.15 -20.24 8.61
N GLU A 7 -0.28 -21.25 8.69
CA GLU A 7 1.17 -21.08 8.92
C GLU A 7 1.85 -20.15 7.90
N MET A 8 1.51 -20.24 6.61
CA MET A 8 2.07 -19.36 5.57
C MET A 8 1.71 -17.89 5.79
N VAL A 9 0.53 -17.59 6.35
CA VAL A 9 0.12 -16.22 6.68
C VAL A 9 0.75 -15.73 7.97
N ALA A 10 0.81 -16.55 9.03
CA ALA A 10 1.57 -16.22 10.23
C ALA A 10 3.02 -15.85 9.88
N GLN A 11 3.65 -16.67 9.05
CA GLN A 11 5.04 -16.50 8.65
C GLN A 11 5.26 -15.29 7.74
N ALA A 12 4.30 -14.98 6.85
CA ALA A 12 4.36 -13.81 5.98
C ALA A 12 3.96 -12.49 6.65
N SER A 13 3.20 -12.53 7.76
CA SER A 13 2.72 -11.35 8.50
C SER A 13 3.49 -11.08 9.80
N GLY A 14 4.43 -11.95 10.17
CA GLY A 14 5.16 -11.87 11.46
C GLY A 14 4.27 -12.15 12.68
N VAL A 15 3.07 -12.70 12.45
CA VAL A 15 2.10 -13.03 13.50
C VAL A 15 2.34 -14.46 13.96
N SER A 16 2.46 -14.67 15.26
CA SER A 16 2.64 -16.02 15.83
C SER A 16 1.47 -16.95 15.44
N PRO A 17 1.73 -18.23 15.10
CA PRO A 17 0.68 -19.25 14.92
C PRO A 17 -0.29 -19.31 16.12
N SER A 18 0.19 -18.98 17.32
CA SER A 18 -0.63 -18.94 18.54
C SER A 18 -1.67 -17.80 18.54
N THR A 19 -1.41 -16.68 17.87
CA THR A 19 -2.38 -15.59 17.71
C THR A 19 -3.51 -15.99 16.76
N MET A 20 -3.24 -16.82 15.76
CA MET A 20 -4.28 -17.38 14.88
C MET A 20 -5.03 -18.56 15.52
N SER A 21 -4.41 -19.25 16.48
CA SER A 21 -5.11 -20.25 17.32
C SER A 21 -6.09 -19.62 18.32
N ARG A 22 -5.98 -18.31 18.56
CA ARG A 22 -7.02 -17.52 19.23
C ARG A 22 -8.05 -17.09 18.17
N ARG A 23 -9.29 -17.53 18.34
CA ARG A 23 -10.41 -17.14 17.47
C ARG A 23 -10.55 -15.62 17.51
N VAL A 24 -10.16 -14.95 16.44
CA VAL A 24 -10.46 -13.52 16.22
C VAL A 24 -11.66 -13.42 15.29
N ASP A 25 -12.52 -12.43 15.52
CA ASP A 25 -13.72 -12.22 14.70
C ASP A 25 -13.41 -11.48 13.37
N GLY A 26 -12.20 -10.94 13.25
CA GLY A 26 -11.75 -10.24 12.04
C GLY A 26 -10.26 -9.91 12.05
N LEU A 27 -9.73 -9.53 10.88
CA LEU A 27 -8.33 -9.15 10.69
C LEU A 27 -8.21 -7.75 10.06
N ILE A 28 -7.23 -6.97 10.52
CA ILE A 28 -6.73 -5.78 9.81
C ILE A 28 -5.32 -6.11 9.32
N VAL A 29 -5.14 -6.11 8.01
CA VAL A 29 -3.90 -6.54 7.37
C VAL A 29 -3.15 -5.32 6.84
N LEU A 30 -1.98 -5.08 7.44
CA LEU A 30 -0.99 -4.12 6.97
C LEU A 30 0.21 -4.89 6.37
N ALA A 31 -0.03 -5.61 5.27
CA ALA A 31 0.99 -6.46 4.66
C ALA A 31 1.02 -6.27 3.14
N GLY A 32 1.94 -5.41 2.69
CA GLY A 32 2.15 -5.11 1.25
C GLY A 32 2.65 -6.29 0.41
N ARG A 33 3.10 -7.40 1.04
CA ARG A 33 3.80 -8.50 0.36
C ARG A 33 2.98 -9.77 0.17
N LEU A 34 1.78 -9.87 0.75
CA LEU A 34 0.92 -11.04 0.54
C LEU A 34 0.28 -10.99 -0.86
N PRO A 35 0.26 -12.11 -1.61
CA PRO A 35 -0.48 -12.17 -2.87
C PRO A 35 -1.98 -11.89 -2.67
N ASN A 36 -2.61 -11.18 -3.61
CA ASN A 36 -4.05 -10.88 -3.54
C ASN A 36 -4.90 -12.15 -3.42
N ALA A 37 -4.50 -13.21 -4.14
CA ALA A 37 -5.20 -14.50 -4.10
C ALA A 37 -5.17 -15.13 -2.71
N ALA A 38 -4.09 -14.95 -1.93
CA ALA A 38 -4.04 -15.42 -0.56
C ALA A 38 -5.05 -14.65 0.29
N LEU A 39 -5.01 -13.32 0.27
CA LEU A 39 -5.95 -12.46 1.02
C LEU A 39 -7.41 -12.79 0.70
N GLN A 40 -7.74 -12.97 -0.59
CA GLN A 40 -9.07 -13.38 -1.03
C GLN A 40 -9.48 -14.79 -0.56
N ALA A 41 -8.54 -15.73 -0.50
CA ALA A 41 -8.82 -17.06 0.05
C ALA A 41 -9.12 -16.99 1.54
N TYR A 42 -8.36 -16.20 2.30
CA TYR A 42 -8.57 -16.04 3.75
C TYR A 42 -9.82 -15.25 4.11
N ALA A 43 -10.21 -14.27 3.29
CA ALA A 43 -11.44 -13.50 3.50
C ALA A 43 -12.72 -14.36 3.50
N LYS A 44 -12.65 -15.58 2.94
CA LYS A 44 -13.73 -16.58 3.03
C LYS A 44 -13.83 -17.26 4.38
N VAL A 45 -12.78 -17.18 5.21
CA VAL A 45 -12.67 -17.83 6.52
C VAL A 45 -12.84 -16.83 7.65
N VAL A 46 -12.20 -15.66 7.55
CA VAL A 46 -12.26 -14.59 8.55
C VAL A 46 -12.43 -13.25 7.81
N PRO A 47 -13.45 -12.44 8.13
CA PRO A 47 -13.61 -11.11 7.54
C PRO A 47 -12.38 -10.25 7.77
N MET A 48 -11.98 -9.46 6.76
CA MET A 48 -10.79 -8.63 6.90
C MET A 48 -10.86 -7.31 6.17
N VAL A 49 -10.07 -6.37 6.69
CA VAL A 49 -9.76 -5.08 6.07
C VAL A 49 -8.28 -5.07 5.70
N VAL A 50 -7.97 -4.76 4.45
CA VAL A 50 -6.60 -4.55 3.97
C VAL A 50 -6.34 -3.05 3.84
N VAL A 51 -5.22 -2.58 4.38
CA VAL A 51 -4.84 -1.16 4.37
C VAL A 51 -3.71 -0.93 3.39
N GLY A 52 -3.77 0.18 2.64
CA GLY A 52 -2.72 0.61 1.71
C GLY A 52 -2.68 -0.17 0.40
N ARG A 53 -3.78 -0.84 0.03
CA ARG A 53 -3.92 -1.55 -1.24
C ARG A 53 -5.38 -1.55 -1.65
N GLU A 54 -5.64 -1.44 -2.95
CA GLU A 54 -6.98 -1.65 -3.49
C GLU A 54 -7.23 -3.14 -3.75
N LEU A 55 -8.22 -3.71 -3.08
CA LEU A 55 -8.57 -5.11 -3.22
C LEU A 55 -10.02 -5.34 -2.79
N SER A 56 -10.78 -6.08 -3.59
CA SER A 56 -12.17 -6.39 -3.29
C SER A 56 -12.45 -7.89 -3.39
N GLY A 57 -13.45 -8.33 -2.64
CA GLY A 57 -13.96 -9.69 -2.64
C GLY A 57 -14.94 -9.95 -1.49
N PRO A 58 -15.65 -11.09 -1.48
CA PRO A 58 -16.50 -11.48 -0.36
C PRO A 58 -15.69 -11.55 0.95
N GLY A 59 -16.15 -10.86 2.00
CA GLY A 59 -15.47 -10.80 3.30
C GLY A 59 -14.17 -9.97 3.31
N LEU A 60 -13.87 -9.26 2.22
CA LEU A 60 -12.64 -8.50 2.02
C LEU A 60 -12.94 -7.05 1.70
N PHE A 61 -12.53 -6.17 2.60
CA PHE A 61 -12.63 -4.73 2.43
C PHE A 61 -11.23 -4.14 2.27
N SER A 62 -11.12 -3.05 1.53
CA SER A 62 -9.87 -2.32 1.39
C SER A 62 -10.02 -0.86 1.77
N LEU A 63 -8.99 -0.33 2.43
CA LEU A 63 -8.79 1.08 2.67
C LEU A 63 -7.51 1.53 1.95
N GLY A 64 -7.70 2.26 0.86
CA GLY A 64 -6.61 2.89 0.11
C GLY A 64 -6.30 4.29 0.63
N PHE A 65 -5.19 4.84 0.16
CA PHE A 65 -4.82 6.24 0.35
C PHE A 65 -4.76 6.93 -0.99
N ASP A 66 -5.14 8.20 -1.05
CA ASP A 66 -4.86 9.04 -2.22
C ASP A 66 -3.38 9.46 -2.22
N ASN A 67 -2.54 8.50 -2.60
CA ASN A 67 -1.09 8.63 -2.65
C ASN A 67 -0.63 9.72 -3.63
N ARG A 68 -1.38 9.92 -4.72
CA ARG A 68 -1.11 10.94 -5.73
C ARG A 68 -1.33 12.33 -5.17
N THR A 69 -2.52 12.59 -4.63
CA THR A 69 -2.82 13.88 -4.01
C THR A 69 -1.89 14.16 -2.83
N GLY A 70 -1.60 13.15 -2.00
CA GLY A 70 -0.65 13.30 -0.89
C GLY A 70 0.75 13.73 -1.34
N ALA A 71 1.31 13.08 -2.37
CA ALA A 71 2.62 13.43 -2.90
C ALA A 71 2.63 14.80 -3.62
N HIS A 72 1.56 15.12 -4.34
CA HIS A 72 1.37 16.44 -4.94
C HIS A 72 1.40 17.54 -3.89
N LEU A 73 0.59 17.41 -2.83
CA LEU A 73 0.53 18.40 -1.74
C LEU A 73 1.88 18.55 -1.03
N ALA A 74 2.58 17.44 -0.77
CA ALA A 74 3.89 17.48 -0.14
C ALA A 74 4.95 18.17 -1.00
N THR A 75 4.96 17.87 -2.31
CA THR A 75 5.93 18.46 -3.26
C THR A 75 5.61 19.92 -3.52
N ARG A 76 4.33 20.27 -3.68
CA ARG A 76 3.86 21.65 -3.84
C ARG A 76 4.26 22.51 -2.65
N HIS A 77 4.18 21.99 -1.42
CA HIS A 77 4.65 22.71 -0.25
C HIS A 77 6.14 23.08 -0.35
N LEU A 78 6.98 22.16 -0.85
CA LEU A 78 8.41 22.44 -1.05
C LEU A 78 8.65 23.49 -2.15
N THR A 79 7.91 23.41 -3.26
CA THR A 79 8.06 24.39 -4.35
C THR A 79 7.56 25.78 -3.94
N GLU A 80 6.46 25.87 -3.18
CA GLU A 80 5.95 27.10 -2.57
C GLU A 80 6.93 27.70 -1.55
N ALA A 81 7.69 26.86 -0.84
CA ALA A 81 8.79 27.27 0.03
C ALA A 81 10.06 27.72 -0.74
N GLY A 82 10.07 27.64 -2.07
CA GLY A 82 11.17 28.10 -2.93
C GLY A 82 12.20 27.02 -3.30
N HIS A 83 11.99 25.76 -2.91
CA HIS A 83 12.86 24.67 -3.34
C HIS A 83 12.70 24.38 -4.83
N ARG A 84 13.84 24.25 -5.55
CA ARG A 84 13.87 24.02 -7.00
C ARG A 84 14.57 22.73 -7.43
N ARG A 85 15.29 22.09 -6.52
CA ARG A 85 15.96 20.80 -6.72
C ARG A 85 15.44 19.83 -5.67
N ILE A 86 14.49 19.01 -6.05
CA ILE A 86 13.78 18.10 -5.15
C ILE A 86 14.03 16.70 -5.69
N ALA A 87 14.51 15.79 -4.85
CA ALA A 87 14.73 14.40 -5.23
C ALA A 87 13.54 13.54 -4.80
N PHE A 88 13.12 12.61 -5.65
CA PHE A 88 12.11 11.60 -5.32
C PHE A 88 12.77 10.25 -5.07
N ILE A 89 12.86 9.82 -3.81
CA ILE A 89 13.42 8.52 -3.44
C ILE A 89 12.25 7.55 -3.26
N SER A 90 12.14 6.59 -4.18
CA SER A 90 11.03 5.63 -4.22
C SER A 90 11.36 4.29 -3.56
N GLY A 91 10.30 3.54 -3.24
CA GLY A 91 10.37 2.12 -2.91
C GLY A 91 10.41 1.24 -4.17
N GLU A 92 9.80 0.07 -4.09
CA GLU A 92 9.73 -0.87 -5.22
C GLU A 92 9.05 -0.22 -6.45
N PRO A 93 9.74 -0.14 -7.62
CA PRO A 93 9.28 0.66 -8.76
C PRO A 93 7.90 0.31 -9.31
N ASN A 94 7.49 -0.95 -9.16
CA ASN A 94 6.23 -1.47 -9.69
C ASN A 94 5.10 -1.48 -8.65
N HIS A 95 5.33 -0.92 -7.46
CA HIS A 95 4.31 -0.84 -6.45
C HIS A 95 3.32 0.30 -6.77
N ALA A 96 2.01 0.04 -6.71
CA ALA A 96 0.99 1.01 -7.09
C ALA A 96 1.15 2.35 -6.36
N ASP A 97 1.32 2.32 -5.04
CA ASP A 97 1.55 3.54 -4.25
C ASP A 97 2.82 4.31 -4.67
N ALA A 98 3.87 3.60 -5.10
CA ALA A 98 5.11 4.23 -5.55
C ALA A 98 4.90 4.97 -6.87
N LEU A 99 4.14 4.38 -7.79
CA LEU A 99 3.78 5.00 -9.06
C LEU A 99 2.87 6.23 -8.86
N ASP A 100 1.88 6.13 -7.98
CA ASP A 100 0.99 7.26 -7.69
C ASP A 100 1.71 8.41 -7.00
N ARG A 101 2.58 8.12 -6.04
CA ARG A 101 3.40 9.15 -5.39
C ARG A 101 4.35 9.81 -6.39
N LEU A 102 4.98 9.04 -7.28
CA LEU A 102 5.84 9.59 -8.33
C LEU A 102 5.05 10.55 -9.23
N ALA A 103 3.85 10.16 -9.63
CA ALA A 103 3.04 10.98 -10.51
C ALA A 103 2.54 12.27 -9.82
N GLY A 104 2.19 12.22 -8.53
CA GLY A 104 1.85 13.43 -7.75
C GLY A 104 3.05 14.38 -7.59
N TYR A 105 4.24 13.83 -7.36
CA TYR A 105 5.50 14.59 -7.34
C TYR A 105 5.77 15.29 -8.69
N GLN A 106 5.69 14.55 -9.79
CA GLN A 106 5.90 15.09 -11.15
C GLN A 106 4.91 16.19 -11.49
N GLN A 107 3.63 15.98 -11.17
CA GLN A 107 2.59 16.99 -11.36
C GLN A 107 2.91 18.30 -10.64
N ALA A 108 3.33 18.25 -9.38
CA ALA A 108 3.66 19.46 -8.62
C ALA A 108 4.90 20.20 -9.15
N LEU A 109 5.87 19.48 -9.73
CA LEU A 109 7.01 20.09 -10.41
C LEU A 109 6.61 20.75 -11.73
N ASP A 110 5.77 20.09 -12.52
CA ASP A 110 5.26 20.62 -13.78
C ASP A 110 4.49 21.93 -13.55
N GLU A 111 3.61 21.96 -12.55
CA GLU A 111 2.86 23.16 -12.14
C GLU A 111 3.78 24.31 -11.69
N ALA A 112 4.95 23.99 -11.12
CA ALA A 112 5.95 24.96 -10.69
C ALA A 112 6.98 25.33 -11.77
N GLY A 113 6.88 24.74 -12.98
CA GLY A 113 7.82 24.94 -14.08
C GLY A 113 9.22 24.38 -13.81
N ILE A 114 9.33 23.32 -12.99
CA ILE A 114 10.60 22.69 -12.61
C ILE A 114 10.76 21.38 -13.40
N ALA A 115 11.87 21.23 -14.10
CA ALA A 115 12.17 19.99 -14.81
C ALA A 115 12.39 18.83 -13.82
N HIS A 116 11.97 17.62 -14.21
CA HIS A 116 12.27 16.42 -13.43
C HIS A 116 13.74 16.08 -13.66
N ASP A 117 14.53 16.06 -12.59
CA ASP A 117 15.94 15.67 -12.62
C ASP A 117 16.04 14.27 -11.98
N PRO A 118 15.98 13.18 -12.78
CA PRO A 118 15.97 11.80 -12.29
C PRO A 118 17.30 11.34 -11.70
#